data_AF-A0A7Y3D164-F1
#
_entry.id   AF-A0A7Y3D164-F1
#
_cell.length_a   1.000
_cell.length_b   1.000
_cell.length_c   1.000
_cell.angle_alpha   90.00
_cell.angle_beta   90.00
_cell.angle_gamma   90.00
#
_symmetry.space_group_name_H-M   'P 1'
#
loop_
_entity.id
_entity.type
_entity.pdbx_description
1 polymer ?
#
loop_
_entity_poly.entity_id
_entity_poly.type
_entity_poly.pdbx_seq_one_letter_code
_entity_poly.pdbx_strand_id
1 'polypeptide(L)'
;FLGAKPMDQSTAVLNLSQMIYGKFKGFKRFQIVSLVPYGVNEEVQRLKDEIGKYDDLKYWKFVYANPKDILKVHESLGLKTSLNEDFASDIVHIIDKDRNLRGRLDDRSDKEIEKEFPPYQLRGYDCISVDVLKNKMSDDMRVLFTEYRQKRKGNFDSSSRRAEDLIESNEED
;
A
#
# COMPACT_ATOMS: atom_id res chain seq x y z
N PHE A 1 -8.00 4.60 -2.08
CA PHE A 1 -8.60 5.63 -2.98
C PHE A 1 -9.61 6.39 -2.15
N LEU A 2 -9.67 7.72 -2.17
CA LEU A 2 -10.47 8.46 -1.17
C LEU A 2 -11.89 8.82 -1.62
N GLY A 3 -12.17 8.72 -2.92
CA GLY A 3 -13.50 8.92 -3.47
C GLY A 3 -14.09 10.31 -3.28
N ALA A 4 -15.39 10.41 -3.55
CA ALA A 4 -16.18 11.65 -3.56
C ALA A 4 -16.46 12.20 -2.16
N LYS A 5 -16.24 11.40 -1.11
CA LYS A 5 -16.38 11.80 0.30
C LYS A 5 -15.13 11.45 1.09
N PRO A 6 -14.01 12.18 0.91
CA PRO A 6 -12.75 11.88 1.58
C PRO A 6 -12.85 11.80 3.11
N MET A 7 -13.77 12.53 3.73
CA MET A 7 -13.95 12.48 5.19
C MET A 7 -14.51 11.15 5.69
N ASP A 8 -15.28 10.42 4.87
CA ASP A 8 -15.77 9.08 5.21
C ASP A 8 -14.64 8.05 5.29
N GLN A 9 -13.45 8.41 4.81
CA GLN A 9 -12.23 7.58 4.82
C GLN A 9 -11.24 8.04 5.89
N SER A 10 -11.62 8.96 6.79
CA SER A 10 -10.75 9.58 7.80
C SER A 10 -10.06 8.54 8.69
N THR A 11 -10.78 7.52 9.15
CA THR A 11 -10.22 6.43 9.97
C THR A 11 -9.10 5.69 9.24
N ALA A 12 -9.34 5.28 7.99
CA ALA A 12 -8.34 4.60 7.16
C ALA A 12 -7.12 5.49 6.92
N VAL A 13 -7.32 6.77 6.60
CA VAL A 13 -6.24 7.72 6.33
C VAL A 13 -5.43 7.99 7.61
N LEU A 14 -6.08 8.13 8.76
CA LEU A 14 -5.44 8.37 10.04
C LEU A 14 -4.59 7.16 10.46
N ASN A 15 -5.12 5.95 10.31
CA ASN A 15 -4.39 4.71 10.56
C ASN A 15 -3.14 4.63 9.65
N LEU A 16 -3.30 4.89 8.35
CA LEU A 16 -2.19 4.91 7.41
C LEU A 16 -1.14 5.97 7.78
N SER A 17 -1.60 7.15 8.21
CA SER A 17 -0.71 8.23 8.65
C SER A 17 0.15 7.79 9.83
N GLN A 18 -0.49 7.32 10.90
CA GLN A 18 0.19 6.94 12.14
C GLN A 18 1.06 5.68 11.97
N MET A 19 0.57 4.68 11.23
CA MET A 19 1.24 3.38 11.16
C MET A 19 2.32 3.29 10.10
N ILE A 20 2.21 4.09 9.03
CA ILE A 20 3.08 3.99 7.85
C ILE A 20 3.74 5.34 7.56
N TYR A 21 2.97 6.40 7.32
CA TYR A 21 3.51 7.68 6.84
C TYR A 21 4.60 8.22 7.77
N GLY A 22 4.31 8.35 9.06
CA GLY A 22 5.25 8.87 10.06
C GLY A 22 6.56 8.05 10.14
N LYS A 23 6.49 6.73 9.94
CA LYS A 23 7.65 5.82 9.98
C LYS A 23 8.54 5.96 8.75
N PHE A 24 7.97 6.23 7.57
CA PHE A 24 8.68 6.16 6.30
C PHE A 24 8.90 7.52 5.62
N LYS A 25 8.35 8.62 6.12
CA LYS A 25 8.58 9.99 5.60
C LYS A 25 10.05 10.43 5.56
N GLY A 26 10.94 9.78 6.31
CA GLY A 26 12.39 10.04 6.25
C GLY A 26 13.08 9.53 4.98
N PHE A 27 12.43 8.65 4.21
CA PHE A 27 12.99 8.12 2.96
C PHE A 27 12.77 9.10 1.82
N LYS A 28 13.86 9.61 1.22
CA LYS A 28 13.86 10.71 0.21
C LYS A 28 12.88 10.57 -0.96
N ARG A 29 12.47 9.35 -1.33
CA ARG A 29 11.58 9.08 -2.47
C ARG A 29 10.26 8.43 -2.06
N PHE A 30 10.00 8.29 -0.76
CA PHE A 30 8.72 7.80 -0.28
C PHE A 30 7.67 8.89 -0.47
N GLN A 31 6.50 8.48 -0.96
CA GLN A 31 5.33 9.34 -1.07
C GLN A 31 4.06 8.51 -0.93
N ILE A 32 3.03 9.12 -0.37
CA ILE A 32 1.67 8.59 -0.41
C ILE A 32 0.90 9.42 -1.44
N VAL A 33 0.16 8.75 -2.31
CA VAL A 33 -0.67 9.40 -3.33
C VAL A 33 -2.12 8.98 -3.10
N SER A 34 -2.96 9.96 -2.79
CA SER A 34 -4.40 9.80 -2.64
C SER A 34 -5.10 10.36 -3.88
N LEU A 35 -5.89 9.52 -4.54
CA LEU A 35 -6.75 9.94 -5.66
C LEU A 35 -8.13 10.34 -5.14
N VAL A 36 -8.63 11.46 -5.64
CA VAL A 36 -9.94 12.05 -5.32
C VAL A 36 -10.59 12.60 -6.59
N PRO A 37 -11.92 12.57 -6.72
CA PRO A 37 -12.63 13.27 -7.79
C PRO A 37 -12.40 14.79 -7.73
N TYR A 38 -12.60 15.50 -8.85
CA TYR A 38 -12.70 16.97 -8.78
C TYR A 38 -13.93 17.41 -7.95
N GLY A 39 -13.83 18.57 -7.29
CA GLY A 39 -14.94 19.18 -6.54
C GLY A 39 -14.94 18.92 -5.03
N VAL A 40 -14.07 18.04 -4.53
CA VAL A 40 -14.01 17.68 -3.09
C VAL A 40 -12.91 18.42 -2.32
N ASN A 41 -12.50 19.61 -2.81
CA ASN A 41 -11.36 20.36 -2.26
C ASN A 41 -11.52 20.68 -0.77
N GLU A 42 -12.73 21.07 -0.35
CA GLU A 42 -13.03 21.42 1.05
C GLU A 42 -12.90 20.21 1.97
N GLU A 43 -13.43 19.05 1.57
CA GLU A 43 -13.30 17.82 2.33
C GLU A 43 -11.85 17.34 2.41
N VAL A 44 -11.11 17.40 1.31
CA VAL A 44 -9.68 17.09 1.31
C VAL A 44 -8.92 18.02 2.24
N GLN A 45 -9.28 19.30 2.30
CA GLN A 45 -8.63 20.24 3.21
C GLN A 45 -8.91 19.87 4.68
N ARG A 46 -10.16 19.55 5.03
CA ARG A 46 -10.50 19.07 6.38
C ARG A 46 -9.75 17.80 6.76
N LEU A 47 -9.65 16.85 5.83
CA LEU A 47 -8.90 15.62 6.04
C LEU A 47 -7.41 15.89 6.25
N LYS A 48 -6.81 16.79 5.45
CA LYS A 48 -5.41 17.24 5.64
C LYS A 48 -5.22 17.90 7.00
N ASP A 49 -6.14 18.76 7.41
CA ASP A 49 -6.07 19.44 8.71
C ASP A 49 -6.16 18.45 9.87
N GLU A 50 -6.90 17.35 9.70
CA GLU A 50 -7.00 16.29 10.70
C GLU A 50 -5.69 15.49 10.82
N ILE A 51 -5.17 14.97 9.71
CA ILE A 51 -3.96 14.14 9.73
C ILE A 51 -2.68 14.96 9.93
N GLY A 52 -2.70 16.23 9.54
CA GLY A 52 -1.58 17.18 9.70
C GLY A 52 -1.32 17.60 11.15
N LYS A 53 -2.22 17.27 12.09
CA LYS A 53 -2.01 17.50 13.54
C LYS A 53 -0.83 16.69 14.09
N TYR A 54 -0.50 15.57 13.45
CA TYR A 54 0.49 14.62 13.94
C TYR A 54 1.81 14.68 13.16
N ASP A 55 1.75 14.93 11.84
CA ASP A 55 2.91 14.90 10.96
C ASP A 55 2.82 15.94 9.84
N ASP A 56 3.96 16.53 9.46
CA ASP A 56 4.06 17.33 8.22
C ASP A 56 3.80 16.45 6.99
N LEU A 57 2.80 16.83 6.20
CA LEU A 57 2.29 16.09 5.04
C LEU A 57 3.06 16.34 3.73
N LYS A 58 4.30 16.86 3.82
CA LYS A 58 5.15 17.14 2.65
C LYS A 58 5.18 16.02 1.59
N TYR A 59 5.18 14.76 2.00
CA TYR A 59 5.26 13.59 1.12
C TYR A 59 3.90 12.92 0.85
N TRP A 60 2.80 13.52 1.30
CA TRP A 60 1.45 13.08 0.98
C TRP A 60 0.85 13.96 -0.12
N LYS A 61 0.55 13.37 -1.26
CA LYS A 61 -0.02 14.06 -2.42
C LYS A 61 -1.48 13.69 -2.60
N PHE A 62 -2.29 14.69 -2.87
CA PHE A 62 -3.69 14.53 -3.23
C PHE A 62 -3.81 14.91 -4.71
N VAL A 63 -4.24 13.95 -5.52
CA VAL A 63 -4.36 14.08 -6.97
C VAL A 63 -5.84 14.07 -7.31
N TYR A 64 -6.28 15.15 -7.96
CA TYR A 64 -7.65 15.31 -8.41
C TYR A 64 -7.78 14.81 -9.84
N ALA A 65 -8.81 14.01 -10.11
CA ALA A 65 -9.05 13.43 -11.42
C ALA A 65 -10.55 13.24 -11.67
N ASN A 66 -10.95 13.01 -12.92
CA ASN A 66 -12.32 12.62 -13.21
C ASN A 66 -12.56 11.17 -12.76
N PRO A 67 -13.78 10.79 -12.34
CA PRO A 67 -14.08 9.41 -11.92
C PRO A 67 -13.67 8.34 -12.93
N LYS A 68 -13.84 8.62 -14.23
CA LYS A 68 -13.39 7.71 -15.31
C LYS A 68 -11.89 7.42 -15.27
N ASP A 69 -11.06 8.42 -14.98
CA ASP A 69 -9.61 8.26 -14.94
C ASP A 69 -9.16 7.60 -13.62
N ILE A 70 -9.87 7.86 -12.52
CA ILE A 70 -9.67 7.17 -11.24
C ILE A 70 -9.92 5.66 -11.40
N LEU A 71 -11.02 5.29 -12.05
CA LEU A 71 -11.34 3.89 -12.37
C LEU A 71 -10.26 3.25 -13.25
N LYS A 72 -9.81 3.92 -14.32
CA LYS A 72 -8.71 3.42 -15.17
C LYS A 72 -7.44 3.17 -14.38
N VAL A 73 -7.07 4.08 -13.47
CA VAL A 73 -5.88 3.88 -12.62
C VAL A 73 -6.06 2.66 -11.74
N HIS A 74 -7.22 2.52 -11.09
CA HIS A 74 -7.52 1.37 -10.26
C HIS A 74 -7.50 0.04 -11.05
N GLU A 75 -8.11 0.00 -12.23
CA GLU A 75 -8.11 -1.17 -13.12
C GLU A 75 -6.70 -1.53 -13.60
N SER A 76 -5.84 -0.53 -13.85
CA SER A 76 -4.45 -0.75 -14.27
C SER A 76 -3.60 -1.49 -13.22
N LEU A 77 -4.05 -1.52 -11.97
CA LEU A 77 -3.40 -2.29 -10.90
C LEU A 77 -3.66 -3.81 -11.03
N GLY A 78 -4.59 -4.24 -11.88
CA GLY A 78 -4.91 -5.65 -12.10
C GLY A 78 -5.49 -6.34 -10.86
N LEU A 79 -6.28 -5.61 -10.08
CA LEU A 79 -6.90 -6.07 -8.84
C LEU A 79 -8.25 -6.74 -9.12
N LYS A 80 -8.65 -7.69 -8.25
CA LYS A 80 -9.98 -8.33 -8.30
C LYS A 80 -11.06 -7.52 -7.56
N THR A 81 -10.66 -6.54 -6.76
CA THR A 81 -11.56 -5.67 -6.00
C THR A 81 -12.11 -4.57 -6.90
N SER A 82 -13.20 -3.93 -6.47
CA SER A 82 -13.78 -2.74 -7.11
C SER A 82 -13.79 -1.58 -6.11
N LEU A 83 -13.78 -0.35 -6.61
CA LEU A 83 -14.09 0.83 -5.79
C LEU A 83 -15.58 0.84 -5.46
N ASN A 84 -15.95 1.49 -4.34
CA ASN A 84 -17.36 1.69 -4.00
C ASN A 84 -18.03 2.74 -4.92
N GLU A 85 -19.32 3.00 -4.70
CA GLU A 85 -20.11 3.95 -5.50
C GLU A 85 -19.54 5.38 -5.48
N ASP A 86 -18.85 5.75 -4.41
CA ASP A 86 -18.18 7.03 -4.24
C ASP A 86 -16.74 7.02 -4.82
N PHE A 87 -16.30 5.97 -5.52
CA PHE A 87 -14.92 5.80 -6.02
C PHE A 87 -13.86 5.71 -4.91
N ALA A 88 -14.24 5.24 -3.72
CA ALA A 88 -13.36 5.05 -2.56
C ALA A 88 -13.02 3.58 -2.32
N SER A 89 -11.96 3.37 -1.55
CA SER A 89 -11.54 2.08 -1.01
C SER A 89 -10.54 2.30 0.13
N ASP A 90 -10.77 1.58 1.24
CA ASP A 90 -9.88 1.51 2.41
C ASP A 90 -8.58 0.74 2.13
N ILE A 91 -8.46 0.13 0.95
CA ILE A 91 -7.27 -0.63 0.55
C ILE A 91 -6.21 0.32 -0.04
N VAL A 92 -4.97 0.14 0.38
CA VAL A 92 -3.79 0.81 -0.20
C VAL A 92 -2.86 -0.18 -0.88
N HIS A 93 -2.10 0.33 -1.84
CA HIS A 93 -1.22 -0.47 -2.68
C HIS A 93 0.20 0.12 -2.67
N ILE A 94 1.20 -0.75 -2.70
CA ILE A 94 2.60 -0.34 -2.78
C ILE A 94 3.03 -0.39 -4.24
N ILE A 95 3.44 0.75 -4.79
CA ILE A 95 3.98 0.86 -6.15
C ILE A 95 5.48 1.15 -6.07
N ASP A 96 6.28 0.31 -6.71
CA ASP A 96 7.73 0.47 -6.73
C ASP A 96 8.20 1.53 -7.74
N LYS A 97 9.50 1.84 -7.74
CA LYS A 97 10.11 2.85 -8.62
C LYS A 97 10.03 2.49 -10.11
N ASP A 98 9.83 1.21 -10.42
CA ASP A 98 9.75 0.64 -11.76
C ASP A 98 8.27 0.53 -12.20
N ARG A 99 7.35 1.08 -11.39
CA ARG A 99 5.89 1.11 -11.57
C ARG A 99 5.20 -0.25 -11.41
N ASN A 100 5.83 -1.19 -10.72
CA ASN A 100 5.21 -2.47 -10.43
C ASN A 100 4.40 -2.41 -9.12
N LEU A 101 3.25 -3.08 -9.12
CA LEU A 101 2.50 -3.36 -7.90
C LEU A 101 3.26 -4.39 -7.06
N ARG A 102 3.57 -4.04 -5.82
CA ARG A 102 4.20 -4.90 -4.82
C ARG A 102 3.16 -5.47 -3.86
N GLY A 103 3.51 -6.59 -3.26
CA GLY A 103 2.69 -7.36 -2.35
C GLY A 103 3.40 -8.65 -1.96
N ARG A 104 2.74 -9.48 -1.16
CA ARG A 104 3.23 -10.80 -0.76
C ARG A 104 2.83 -11.84 -1.81
N LEU A 105 3.74 -12.76 -2.12
CA LEU A 105 3.46 -13.91 -2.97
C LEU A 105 2.71 -15.00 -2.20
N ASP A 106 2.99 -15.11 -0.90
CA ASP A 106 2.28 -15.95 0.04
C ASP A 106 1.99 -15.15 1.31
N ASP A 107 0.72 -15.03 1.66
CA ASP A 107 0.24 -14.34 2.86
C ASP A 107 -0.45 -15.28 3.85
N ARG A 108 -0.28 -16.59 3.66
CA ARG A 108 -0.71 -17.60 4.63
C ARG A 108 -0.05 -17.37 5.99
N SER A 109 -0.82 -17.58 7.04
CA SER A 109 -0.30 -17.73 8.40
C SER A 109 0.31 -19.12 8.60
N ASP A 110 1.17 -19.28 9.61
CA ASP A 110 1.76 -20.56 9.98
C ASP A 110 0.70 -21.67 10.13
N LYS A 111 -0.45 -21.33 10.72
CA LYS A 111 -1.58 -22.26 10.88
C LYS A 111 -2.25 -22.66 9.56
N GLU A 112 -2.23 -21.79 8.56
CA GLU A 112 -2.75 -22.11 7.22
C GLU A 112 -1.75 -22.98 6.45
N ILE A 113 -0.45 -22.77 6.66
CA ILE A 113 0.62 -23.63 6.12
C ILE A 113 0.51 -25.04 6.73
N GLU A 114 0.42 -25.15 8.06
CA GLU A 114 0.22 -26.43 8.78
C GLU A 114 -1.03 -27.19 8.32
N LYS A 115 -2.04 -26.48 7.80
CA LYS A 115 -3.29 -27.04 7.28
C LYS A 115 -3.31 -27.19 5.77
N GLU A 116 -2.16 -27.02 5.11
CA GLU A 116 -1.98 -27.17 3.67
C GLU A 116 -2.96 -26.30 2.85
N PHE A 117 -3.30 -25.10 3.34
CA PHE A 117 -4.10 -24.17 2.55
C PHE A 117 -3.33 -23.76 1.28
N PRO A 118 -4.01 -23.59 0.14
CA PRO A 118 -3.36 -23.13 -1.07
C PRO A 118 -2.77 -21.72 -0.87
N PRO A 119 -1.56 -21.44 -1.39
CA PRO A 119 -0.93 -20.15 -1.23
C PRO A 119 -1.76 -19.05 -1.88
N TYR A 120 -1.81 -17.89 -1.23
CA TYR A 120 -2.53 -16.73 -1.73
C TYR A 120 -1.73 -15.45 -1.56
N GLN A 121 -1.91 -14.55 -2.53
CA GLN A 121 -1.17 -13.30 -2.58
C GLN A 121 -1.89 -12.19 -1.83
N LEU A 122 -1.11 -11.31 -1.18
CA LEU A 122 -1.61 -10.05 -0.64
C LEU A 122 -1.09 -8.89 -1.49
N ARG A 123 -1.96 -8.28 -2.30
CA ARG A 123 -1.61 -7.17 -3.21
C ARG A 123 -2.18 -5.81 -2.79
N GLY A 124 -2.86 -5.77 -1.66
CA GLY A 124 -3.46 -4.57 -1.09
C GLY A 124 -3.60 -4.71 0.42
N TYR A 125 -3.49 -3.59 1.12
CA TYR A 125 -3.46 -3.55 2.59
C TYR A 125 -4.66 -2.74 3.07
N ASP A 126 -5.51 -3.38 3.87
CA ASP A 126 -6.65 -2.73 4.50
C ASP A 126 -6.17 -1.74 5.56
N CYS A 127 -6.51 -0.46 5.37
CA CYS A 127 -6.15 0.61 6.29
C CYS A 127 -7.04 0.70 7.53
N ILE A 128 -8.17 0.01 7.58
CA ILE A 128 -8.95 -0.15 8.81
C ILE A 128 -8.24 -1.11 9.75
N SER A 129 -7.59 -2.16 9.22
CA SER A 129 -6.85 -3.13 10.01
C SER A 129 -5.45 -2.63 10.39
N VAL A 130 -5.33 -2.15 11.63
CA VAL A 130 -4.05 -1.69 12.20
C VAL A 130 -2.99 -2.79 12.19
N ASP A 131 -3.39 -4.05 12.40
CA ASP A 131 -2.47 -5.19 12.39
C ASP A 131 -1.91 -5.47 10.99
N VAL A 132 -2.74 -5.34 9.94
CA VAL A 132 -2.29 -5.45 8.55
C VAL A 132 -1.27 -4.36 8.23
N LEU A 133 -1.53 -3.11 8.65
CA LEU A 133 -0.57 -2.03 8.44
C LEU A 133 0.74 -2.26 9.21
N LYS A 134 0.66 -2.65 10.48
CA LYS A 134 1.83 -2.81 11.35
C LYS A 134 2.69 -4.01 10.99
N ASN A 135 2.08 -5.17 10.75
CA ASN A 135 2.79 -6.44 10.66
C ASN A 135 2.95 -6.92 9.21
N LYS A 136 2.17 -6.38 8.27
CA LYS A 136 2.28 -6.75 6.85
C LYS A 136 2.89 -5.61 6.04
N MET A 137 2.15 -4.51 5.89
CA MET A 137 2.57 -3.40 5.04
C MET A 137 3.91 -2.78 5.47
N SER A 138 4.12 -2.57 6.77
CA SER A 138 5.36 -2.00 7.29
C SER A 138 6.58 -2.88 6.98
N ASP A 139 6.44 -4.19 7.05
CA ASP A 139 7.54 -5.11 6.78
C ASP A 139 7.84 -5.19 5.28
N ASP A 140 6.80 -5.25 4.45
CA ASP A 140 6.94 -5.27 2.99
C ASP A 140 7.60 -3.96 2.48
N MET A 141 7.27 -2.82 3.10
CA MET A 141 7.95 -1.53 2.85
C MET A 141 9.43 -1.55 3.26
N ARG A 142 9.79 -2.16 4.40
CA ARG A 142 11.19 -2.30 4.85
C ARG A 142 11.99 -3.19 3.89
N VAL A 143 11.40 -4.29 3.44
CA VAL A 143 12.01 -5.18 2.44
C VAL A 143 12.28 -4.40 1.16
N LEU A 144 11.28 -3.69 0.62
CA LEU A 144 11.42 -2.89 -0.59
C LEU A 144 12.54 -1.84 -0.47
N PHE A 145 12.63 -1.14 0.66
CA PHE A 145 13.70 -0.17 0.89
C PHE A 145 15.08 -0.82 1.05
N THR A 146 15.14 -2.03 1.59
CA THR A 146 16.37 -2.82 1.68
C THR A 146 16.85 -3.23 0.29
N GLU A 147 15.95 -3.72 -0.59
CA GLU A 147 16.24 -4.01 -2.00
C GLU A 147 16.81 -2.76 -2.70
N TYR A 148 16.19 -1.60 -2.51
CA TYR A 148 16.69 -0.34 -3.08
C TYR A 148 18.06 0.07 -2.55
N ARG A 149 18.39 -0.26 -1.31
CA ARG A 149 19.72 0.01 -0.72
C ARG A 149 20.75 -0.95 -1.31
N GLN A 150 20.43 -2.22 -1.47
CA GLN A 150 21.31 -3.23 -2.08
C GLN A 150 21.57 -2.92 -3.56
N LYS A 151 20.52 -2.60 -4.35
CA LYS A 151 20.63 -2.14 -5.75
C LYS A 151 21.63 -0.98 -5.91
N ARG A 152 21.59 -0.02 -4.98
CA ARG A 152 22.50 1.14 -5.02
C ARG A 152 23.93 0.82 -4.62
N LYS A 153 24.14 -0.21 -3.80
CA LYS A 153 25.47 -0.66 -3.36
C LYS A 153 26.15 -1.60 -4.35
N GLY A 154 25.45 -2.06 -5.40
CA GLY A 154 25.97 -2.99 -6.40
C GLY A 154 25.86 -4.47 -6.03
N ASN A 155 25.38 -4.82 -4.83
CA ASN A 155 25.22 -6.21 -4.36
C ASN A 155 23.79 -6.72 -4.57
N PHE A 156 23.19 -6.49 -5.74
CA PHE A 156 21.79 -6.85 -5.95
C PHE A 156 21.61 -8.06 -6.84
N ASP A 157 21.15 -9.15 -6.23
CA ASP A 157 20.55 -10.27 -6.91
C ASP A 157 19.04 -10.31 -6.57
N SER A 158 18.17 -10.00 -7.54
CA SER A 158 16.72 -10.12 -7.37
C SER A 158 16.23 -11.57 -7.36
N SER A 159 17.05 -12.51 -7.84
CA SER A 159 16.63 -13.89 -8.07
C SER A 159 16.68 -14.72 -6.79
N SER A 160 17.65 -14.47 -5.90
CA SER A 160 17.83 -15.26 -4.68
C SER A 160 16.61 -15.25 -3.76
N ARG A 161 15.93 -14.11 -3.60
CA ARG A 161 14.74 -14.02 -2.70
C ARG A 161 13.43 -14.43 -3.33
N ARG A 162 13.22 -14.14 -4.62
CA ARG A 162 12.06 -14.68 -5.35
C ARG A 162 12.13 -16.21 -5.38
N ALA A 163 13.34 -16.74 -5.40
CA ALA A 163 13.60 -18.16 -5.21
C ALA A 163 13.38 -18.58 -3.75
N GLU A 164 13.81 -17.86 -2.71
CA GLU A 164 13.50 -18.22 -1.30
C GLU A 164 11.99 -18.33 -1.02
N ASP A 165 11.17 -17.36 -1.48
CA ASP A 165 9.69 -17.44 -1.41
C ASP A 165 9.10 -18.65 -2.18
N LEU A 166 9.87 -19.22 -3.13
CA LEU A 166 9.54 -20.42 -3.91
C LEU A 166 10.24 -21.69 -3.38
N ILE A 167 11.32 -21.59 -2.60
CA ILE A 167 12.15 -22.70 -2.13
C ILE A 167 11.63 -23.22 -0.80
N GLU A 168 11.04 -22.37 0.06
CA GLU A 168 10.26 -22.85 1.21
C GLU A 168 9.09 -23.76 0.78
N SER A 169 8.70 -23.76 -0.49
CA SER A 169 7.70 -24.68 -1.04
C SER A 169 8.23 -26.02 -1.56
N ASN A 170 9.57 -26.24 -1.58
CA ASN A 170 10.21 -27.41 -2.19
C ASN A 170 11.22 -28.15 -1.28
N GLU A 171 11.36 -27.80 0.00
CA GLU A 171 12.30 -28.49 0.93
C GLU A 171 11.65 -29.52 1.87
N GLU A 172 10.52 -30.13 1.49
CA GLU A 172 10.01 -31.34 2.15
C GLU A 172 9.70 -32.44 1.11
N ASP A 173 10.74 -33.20 0.74
CA ASP A 173 10.68 -34.58 0.23
C ASP A 173 11.47 -35.50 1.18
#